data_AF-A0A9P2RZ27-F1
#
_entry.id   AF-A0A9P2RZ27-F1
#
_cell.length_a   1.000
_cell.length_b   1.000
_cell.length_c   1.000
_cell.angle_alpha   90.00
_cell.angle_beta   90.00
_cell.angle_gamma   90.00
#
_symmetry.space_group_name_H-M   'P 1'
#
loop_
_entity.id
_entity.type
_entity.pdbx_description
1 polymer ?
#
loop_
_entity_poly.entity_id
_entity_poly.type
_entity_poly.pdbx_seq_one_letter_code
_entity_poly.pdbx_strand_id
1 'polypeptide(L)'
;MSEQNNNLIEIEETHHLAVKPTAMERILNRALENDVDMDRLERLIALREKEIERQNYERFASDLSNMQIEYQKIQKNSTNTHTNSQYATLDQYIDAVKKTLAKHRFALFSRIKEQSSDNIIIEMTLTHPSGNKISTEGKFPYDTKGCKSNIQSVGSAITYARRYLLGMLLNVVSEDDDTDGNTPIKKAFPQQINEIRRLVVQTQTEEEKILAYVNVKKLDDMSEGQAQTVLHLLKDKQNKQKVETDSTIQDADIATPHEQGTAV
;
A
#
# COMPACT_ATOMS: atom_id res chain seq x y z
N MET A 1 27.53 58.91 -16.16
CA MET A 1 26.75 59.04 -17.40
C MET A 1 27.75 59.08 -18.55
N SER A 2 28.07 58.05 -19.32
CA SER A 2 27.46 56.73 -19.53
C SER A 2 28.57 55.71 -19.85
N GLU A 3 28.58 54.58 -19.15
CA GLU A 3 29.23 53.36 -19.64
C GLU A 3 28.37 52.80 -20.78
N GLN A 4 28.92 52.72 -21.99
CA GLN A 4 28.38 51.87 -23.05
C GLN A 4 29.34 50.70 -23.22
N ASN A 5 28.99 49.64 -22.50
CA ASN A 5 29.57 48.32 -22.54
C ASN A 5 29.24 47.68 -23.88
N ASN A 6 30.24 47.56 -24.77
CA ASN A 6 30.08 47.02 -26.10
C ASN A 6 31.16 45.97 -26.37
N ASN A 7 31.11 44.85 -25.65
CA ASN A 7 31.85 43.66 -26.04
C ASN A 7 30.93 42.44 -26.13
N LEU A 8 30.78 42.04 -27.38
CA LEU A 8 30.15 40.85 -27.93
C LEU A 8 30.42 39.58 -27.11
N ILE A 9 29.31 38.91 -26.80
CA ILE A 9 29.08 37.49 -26.56
C ILE A 9 30.21 36.59 -27.12
N GLU A 10 30.99 35.98 -26.23
CA GLU A 10 31.72 34.73 -26.52
C GLU A 10 30.69 33.62 -26.75
N ILE A 11 30.56 33.18 -28.00
CA ILE A 11 29.83 31.96 -28.35
C ILE A 11 30.79 30.82 -28.04
N GLU A 12 30.55 30.09 -26.94
CA GLU A 12 31.25 28.84 -26.64
C GLU A 12 31.16 27.89 -27.84
N GLU A 13 32.31 27.48 -28.36
CA GLU A 13 32.43 26.48 -29.42
C GLU A 13 31.73 25.19 -28.98
N THR A 14 30.65 24.84 -29.68
CA THR A 14 30.03 23.53 -29.55
C THR A 14 31.03 22.47 -30.03
N HIS A 15 31.57 21.69 -29.08
CA HIS A 15 32.35 20.50 -29.39
C HIS A 15 31.53 19.55 -30.26
N HIS A 16 31.75 19.59 -31.57
CA HIS A 16 31.30 18.59 -32.52
C HIS A 16 31.91 17.24 -32.12
N LEU A 17 31.08 16.37 -31.55
CA LEU A 17 31.40 14.97 -31.31
C LEU A 17 31.60 14.30 -32.66
N ALA A 18 32.85 14.05 -33.05
CA ALA A 18 33.15 13.26 -34.23
C ALA A 18 32.52 11.86 -34.08
N VAL A 19 31.45 11.60 -34.83
CA VAL A 19 30.76 10.31 -34.85
C VAL A 19 31.70 9.32 -35.53
N LYS A 20 32.26 8.37 -34.76
CA LYS A 20 33.03 7.27 -35.34
C LYS A 20 32.09 6.41 -36.19
N PRO A 21 32.44 6.09 -37.44
CA PRO A 21 31.56 5.33 -38.31
C PRO A 21 31.27 3.97 -37.69
N THR A 22 29.98 3.63 -37.65
CA THR A 22 29.55 2.39 -37.00
C THR A 22 30.06 1.17 -37.77
N ALA A 23 30.15 0.01 -37.11
CA ALA A 23 30.50 -1.23 -37.80
C ALA A 23 29.54 -1.51 -38.98
N MET A 24 28.28 -1.08 -38.86
CA MET A 24 27.25 -1.16 -39.90
C MET A 24 27.59 -0.28 -41.11
N GLU A 25 27.95 0.98 -40.86
CA GLU A 25 28.36 1.93 -41.90
C GLU A 25 29.59 1.44 -42.67
N ARG A 26 30.53 0.77 -42.00
CA ARG A 26 31.68 0.13 -42.64
C ARG A 26 31.28 -1.06 -43.53
N ILE A 27 30.30 -1.86 -43.09
CA ILE A 27 29.79 -3.00 -43.87
C ILE A 27 29.00 -2.50 -45.08
N LEU A 28 28.13 -1.50 -44.92
CA LEU A 28 27.39 -0.87 -46.01
C LEU A 28 28.33 -0.22 -47.02
N ASN A 29 29.31 0.57 -46.58
CA ASN A 29 30.30 1.19 -47.48
C ASN A 29 31.06 0.13 -48.27
N ARG A 30 31.47 -0.97 -47.62
CA ARG A 30 32.16 -2.06 -48.32
C ARG A 30 31.23 -2.85 -49.24
N ALA A 31 29.94 -2.99 -48.92
CA ALA A 31 28.97 -3.63 -49.79
C ALA A 31 28.71 -2.80 -51.06
N LEU A 32 28.61 -1.47 -50.92
CA LEU A 32 28.49 -0.52 -52.03
C LEU A 32 29.72 -0.51 -52.93
N GLU A 33 30.93 -0.66 -52.35
CA GLU A 33 32.19 -0.72 -53.10
C GLU A 33 32.40 -2.03 -53.88
N ASN A 34 31.73 -3.12 -53.51
CA ASN A 34 32.02 -4.47 -54.04
C ASN A 34 30.88 -5.10 -54.86
N ASP A 35 29.92 -4.30 -55.36
CA ASP A 35 28.77 -4.76 -56.16
C ASP A 35 28.02 -5.94 -55.51
N VAL A 36 27.76 -5.83 -54.20
CA VAL A 36 27.13 -6.90 -53.44
C VAL A 36 25.64 -6.99 -53.79
N ASP A 37 25.21 -8.19 -54.16
CA ASP A 37 23.81 -8.57 -54.37
C ASP A 37 22.91 -8.07 -53.22
N MET A 38 21.87 -7.30 -53.57
CA MET A 38 20.96 -6.66 -52.61
C MET A 38 20.30 -7.70 -51.69
N ASP A 39 19.91 -8.85 -52.23
CA ASP A 39 19.26 -9.92 -51.46
C ASP A 39 20.17 -10.46 -50.35
N ARG A 40 21.49 -10.48 -50.58
CA ARG A 40 22.47 -10.89 -49.58
C ARG A 40 22.66 -9.79 -48.54
N LEU A 41 22.69 -8.52 -48.96
CA LEU A 41 22.79 -7.39 -48.04
C LEU A 41 21.60 -7.35 -47.09
N GLU A 42 20.37 -7.52 -47.60
CA GLU A 42 19.16 -7.57 -46.79
C GLU A 42 19.22 -8.68 -45.73
N ARG A 43 19.63 -9.90 -46.13
CA ARG A 43 19.80 -11.02 -45.20
C ARG A 43 20.85 -10.72 -44.12
N LEU A 44 21.95 -10.06 -44.47
CA LEU A 44 22.99 -9.69 -43.50
C LEU A 44 22.48 -8.62 -42.51
N ILE A 45 21.72 -7.63 -42.98
CA ILE A 45 21.09 -6.62 -42.13
C ILE A 45 20.11 -7.28 -41.17
N ALA A 46 19.23 -8.15 -41.66
CA ALA A 46 18.26 -8.87 -40.84
C ALA A 46 18.94 -9.76 -39.77
N LEU A 47 20.02 -10.46 -40.14
CA LEU A 47 20.82 -11.23 -39.17
C LEU A 47 21.46 -10.33 -38.11
N ARG A 48 21.92 -9.14 -38.50
CA ARG A 48 22.53 -8.16 -37.58
C ARG A 48 21.49 -7.58 -36.62
N GLU A 49 20.31 -7.22 -37.10
CA GLU A 49 19.20 -6.74 -36.26
C GLU A 49 18.84 -7.78 -35.22
N LYS A 50 18.68 -9.05 -35.62
CA LYS A 50 18.41 -10.16 -34.72
C LYS A 50 19.49 -10.36 -33.65
N GLU A 51 20.76 -10.19 -34.02
CA GLU A 51 21.87 -10.26 -33.07
C GLU A 51 21.86 -9.07 -32.09
N ILE A 52 21.53 -7.86 -32.56
CA ILE A 52 21.39 -6.68 -31.69
C ILE A 52 20.22 -6.88 -30.71
N GLU A 53 19.09 -7.40 -31.17
CA GLU A 53 17.95 -7.72 -30.31
C GLU A 53 18.33 -8.72 -29.21
N ARG A 54 19.05 -9.80 -29.58
CA ARG A 54 19.56 -10.79 -28.61
C ARG A 54 20.46 -10.13 -27.57
N GLN A 55 21.43 -9.32 -28.00
CA GLN A 55 22.34 -8.60 -27.10
C GLN A 55 21.59 -7.62 -26.18
N ASN A 56 20.60 -6.90 -26.72
CA ASN A 56 19.77 -5.99 -25.95
C ASN A 56 18.96 -6.74 -24.88
N TYR A 57 18.41 -7.91 -25.23
CA TYR A 57 17.68 -8.75 -24.31
C TYR A 57 18.58 -9.32 -23.21
N GLU A 58 19.75 -9.85 -23.58
CA GLU A 58 20.72 -10.36 -22.62
C GLU A 58 21.14 -9.29 -21.60
N ARG A 59 21.39 -8.07 -22.08
CA ARG A 59 21.70 -6.93 -21.21
C ARG A 59 20.53 -6.59 -20.27
N PHE A 60 19.32 -6.52 -20.82
CA PHE A 60 18.10 -6.28 -20.02
C PHE A 60 17.93 -7.35 -18.94
N ALA A 61 18.05 -8.62 -19.29
CA ALA A 61 17.86 -9.74 -18.37
C ALA A 61 18.95 -9.77 -17.29
N SER A 62 20.21 -9.52 -17.66
CA SER A 62 21.33 -9.41 -16.72
C SER A 62 21.11 -8.29 -15.71
N ASP A 63 20.80 -7.07 -16.18
CA ASP A 63 20.60 -5.91 -15.30
C ASP A 63 19.34 -6.10 -14.43
N LEU A 64 18.27 -6.70 -14.96
CA LEU A 64 17.06 -7.02 -14.20
C LEU A 64 17.35 -8.04 -13.09
N SER A 65 18.11 -9.10 -13.39
CA SER A 65 18.50 -10.10 -12.39
C SER A 65 19.36 -9.49 -11.29
N ASN A 66 20.34 -8.66 -11.64
CA ASN A 66 21.21 -7.99 -10.67
C ASN A 66 20.43 -6.99 -9.80
N MET A 67 19.45 -6.30 -10.38
CA MET A 67 18.56 -5.40 -9.67
C MET A 67 17.77 -6.12 -8.58
N GLN A 68 17.23 -7.31 -8.87
CA GLN A 68 16.41 -8.07 -7.92
C GLN A 68 17.18 -8.58 -6.70
N ILE A 69 18.48 -8.84 -6.84
CA ILE A 69 19.35 -9.27 -5.72
C ILE A 69 19.50 -8.16 -4.67
N GLU A 70 19.38 -6.89 -5.09
CA GLU A 70 19.59 -5.72 -4.24
C GLU A 70 18.31 -5.18 -3.60
N TYR A 71 17.17 -5.86 -3.76
CA TYR A 71 15.92 -5.42 -3.16
C TYR A 71 15.97 -5.43 -1.64
N GLN A 72 15.34 -4.40 -1.07
CA GLN A 72 15.20 -4.26 0.37
C GLN A 72 13.80 -4.64 0.80
N LYS A 73 13.68 -5.07 2.06
CA LYS A 73 12.39 -5.35 2.68
C LYS A 73 11.57 -4.06 2.76
N ILE A 74 10.31 -4.13 2.35
CA ILE A 74 9.38 -3.00 2.40
C ILE A 74 8.58 -3.08 3.70
N GLN A 75 8.86 -2.16 4.63
CA GLN A 75 8.20 -2.11 5.93
C GLN A 75 6.82 -1.44 5.84
N LYS A 76 5.86 -1.92 6.62
CA LYS A 76 4.57 -1.24 6.80
C LYS A 76 4.80 0.03 7.62
N ASN A 77 4.20 1.15 7.19
CA ASN A 77 4.41 2.47 7.80
C ASN A 77 3.11 3.26 8.01
N SER A 78 1.95 2.67 7.69
CA SER A 78 0.65 3.29 7.88
C SER A 78 -0.38 2.29 8.38
N THR A 79 -1.44 2.78 9.01
CA THR A 79 -2.57 1.97 9.49
C THR A 79 -3.86 2.48 8.87
N ASN A 80 -4.66 1.57 8.33
CA ASN A 80 -5.99 1.89 7.81
C ASN A 80 -6.95 2.09 8.99
N THR A 81 -7.51 3.28 9.15
CA THR A 81 -8.39 3.63 10.27
C THR A 81 -9.72 2.87 10.27
N HIS A 82 -10.12 2.28 9.14
CA HIS A 82 -11.38 1.54 9.03
C HIS A 82 -11.23 0.05 9.38
N THR A 83 -10.09 -0.55 9.02
CA THR A 83 -9.82 -1.98 9.23
C THR A 83 -8.80 -2.25 10.33
N ASN A 84 -8.14 -1.21 10.85
CA ASN A 84 -6.96 -1.28 11.72
C ASN A 84 -5.80 -2.12 11.15
N SER A 85 -5.80 -2.38 9.83
CA SER A 85 -4.73 -3.13 9.18
C SER A 85 -3.55 -2.22 8.86
N GLN A 86 -2.34 -2.73 9.08
CA GLN A 86 -1.11 -2.04 8.71
C GLN A 86 -0.76 -2.28 7.24
N TYR A 87 -0.24 -1.25 6.57
CA TYR A 87 0.16 -1.31 5.17
C TYR A 87 1.38 -0.44 4.89
N ALA A 88 2.10 -0.75 3.81
CA ALA A 88 3.16 0.11 3.28
C ALA A 88 2.58 1.16 2.29
N THR A 89 2.94 2.43 2.45
CA THR A 89 2.53 3.51 1.53
C THR A 89 3.24 3.39 0.18
N LEU A 90 2.69 4.02 -0.86
CA LEU A 90 3.35 4.08 -2.17
C LEU A 90 4.76 4.68 -2.08
N ASP A 91 4.96 5.71 -1.25
CA ASP A 91 6.27 6.33 -1.05
C ASP A 91 7.28 5.32 -0.51
N GLN A 92 6.87 4.44 0.42
CA GLN A 92 7.73 3.39 0.95
C GLN A 92 8.15 2.38 -0.11
N TYR A 93 7.25 2.01 -1.02
CA TYR A 93 7.59 1.17 -2.17
C TYR A 93 8.59 1.87 -3.11
N ILE A 94 8.34 3.15 -3.43
CA ILE A 94 9.20 3.93 -4.31
C ILE A 94 10.60 4.09 -3.71
N ASP A 95 10.70 4.44 -2.42
CA ASP A 95 11.99 4.62 -1.74
C ASP A 95 12.79 3.32 -1.68
N ALA A 96 12.11 2.18 -1.50
CA ALA A 96 12.76 0.87 -1.48
C ALA A 96 13.38 0.49 -2.84
N VAL A 97 12.82 0.94 -3.96
CA VAL A 97 13.27 0.54 -5.31
C VAL A 97 14.03 1.63 -6.07
N LYS A 98 13.85 2.91 -5.74
CA LYS A 98 14.38 4.05 -6.50
C LYS A 98 15.90 4.00 -6.68
N LYS A 99 16.64 3.68 -5.63
CA LYS A 99 18.12 3.60 -5.69
C LYS A 99 18.56 2.46 -6.61
N THR A 100 17.90 1.31 -6.51
CA THR A 100 18.23 0.11 -7.27
C THR A 100 17.88 0.26 -8.75
N LEU A 101 16.71 0.85 -9.05
CA LEU A 101 16.31 1.22 -10.40
C LEU A 101 17.35 2.15 -11.05
N ALA A 102 17.76 3.22 -10.36
CA ALA A 102 18.73 4.17 -10.88
C ALA A 102 20.10 3.52 -11.14
N LYS A 103 20.57 2.67 -10.22
CA LYS A 103 21.85 1.95 -10.34
C LYS A 103 21.90 1.07 -11.58
N HIS A 104 20.83 0.33 -11.86
CA HIS A 104 20.70 -0.56 -13.02
C HIS A 104 20.04 0.11 -14.24
N ARG A 105 19.90 1.44 -14.19
CA ARG A 105 19.39 2.30 -15.28
C ARG A 105 17.99 1.97 -15.76
N PHE A 106 17.15 1.37 -14.91
CA PHE A 106 15.74 1.17 -15.23
C PHE A 106 14.94 2.45 -14.96
N ALA A 107 14.00 2.76 -15.84
CA ALA A 107 13.03 3.82 -15.63
C ALA A 107 11.64 3.23 -15.40
N LEU A 108 10.92 3.76 -14.42
CA LEU A 108 9.57 3.35 -14.09
C LEU A 108 8.59 4.44 -14.48
N PHE A 109 7.58 4.10 -15.28
CA PHE A 109 6.54 5.02 -15.72
C PHE A 109 5.15 4.41 -15.50
N SER A 110 4.19 5.22 -15.10
CA SER A 110 2.78 4.81 -14.97
C SER A 110 1.88 5.80 -15.65
N ARG A 111 0.86 5.32 -16.36
CA ARG A 111 -0.17 6.15 -17.00
C ARG A 111 -1.56 5.60 -16.77
N ILE A 112 -2.55 6.48 -16.90
CA ILE A 112 -3.95 6.09 -17.03
C ILE A 112 -4.13 5.57 -18.46
N LYS A 113 -4.49 4.28 -18.58
CA LYS A 113 -4.78 3.64 -19.88
C LYS A 113 -6.23 3.91 -20.28
N GLU A 114 -7.15 3.73 -19.33
CA GLU A 114 -8.58 3.97 -19.51
C GLU A 114 -9.20 4.51 -18.23
N GLN A 115 -10.25 5.32 -18.36
CA GLN A 115 -10.99 5.87 -17.25
C GLN A 115 -12.49 5.82 -17.55
N SER A 116 -13.27 5.27 -16.61
CA SER A 116 -14.73 5.20 -16.68
C SER A 116 -15.37 5.83 -15.44
N SER A 117 -16.70 5.75 -15.32
CA SER A 117 -17.45 6.25 -14.16
C SER A 117 -17.14 5.50 -12.87
N ASP A 118 -16.82 4.21 -12.97
CA ASP A 118 -16.79 3.30 -11.80
C ASP A 118 -15.38 2.78 -11.50
N ASN A 119 -14.46 2.89 -12.47
CA ASN A 119 -13.12 2.34 -12.37
C ASN A 119 -12.11 3.08 -13.25
N ILE A 120 -10.84 2.83 -12.96
CA ILE A 120 -9.68 3.32 -13.69
C ILE A 120 -8.75 2.15 -14.04
N ILE A 121 -8.20 2.15 -15.25
CA ILE A 121 -7.16 1.21 -15.67
C ILE A 121 -5.83 1.95 -15.69
N ILE A 122 -4.89 1.47 -14.87
CA ILE A 122 -3.52 2.00 -14.82
C ILE A 122 -2.59 0.98 -15.46
N GLU A 123 -1.67 1.46 -16.29
CA GLU A 123 -0.56 0.69 -16.82
C GLU A 123 0.74 1.22 -16.21
N MET A 124 1.61 0.31 -15.79
CA MET A 124 2.97 0.60 -15.33
C MET A 124 3.97 -0.12 -16.22
N THR A 125 5.00 0.60 -16.67
CA THR A 125 6.04 0.10 -17.56
C THR A 125 7.41 0.36 -16.97
N LEU A 126 8.25 -0.67 -16.99
CA LEU A 126 9.67 -0.61 -16.69
C LEU A 126 10.44 -0.62 -18.00
N THR A 127 11.28 0.39 -18.24
CA THR A 127 12.11 0.50 -19.46
C THR A 127 13.59 0.46 -19.14
N HIS A 128 14.40 0.02 -20.09
CA HIS A 128 15.85 -0.10 -19.97
C HIS A 128 16.56 0.52 -21.18
N PRO A 129 17.77 1.09 -21.03
CA PRO A 129 18.55 1.67 -22.12
C PRO A 129 18.91 0.71 -23.27
N SER A 130 18.72 -0.61 -23.10
CA SER A 130 18.82 -1.56 -24.22
C SER A 130 17.64 -1.48 -25.19
N GLY A 131 16.61 -0.70 -24.89
CA GLY A 131 15.36 -0.64 -25.67
C GLY A 131 14.28 -1.63 -25.22
N ASN A 132 14.62 -2.57 -24.33
CA ASN A 132 13.65 -3.52 -23.78
C ASN A 132 12.77 -2.88 -22.70
N LYS A 133 11.54 -3.38 -22.60
CA LYS A 133 10.56 -2.95 -21.60
C LYS A 133 9.66 -4.10 -21.17
N ILE A 134 9.14 -4.02 -19.96
CA ILE A 134 8.08 -4.89 -19.43
C ILE A 134 6.98 -4.02 -18.85
N SER A 135 5.73 -4.47 -18.98
CA SER A 135 4.56 -3.70 -18.54
C SER A 135 3.58 -4.59 -17.79
N THR A 136 2.86 -4.00 -16.86
CA THR A 136 1.70 -4.59 -16.18
C THR A 136 0.59 -3.57 -16.10
N GLU A 137 -0.66 -4.03 -16.07
CA GLU A 137 -1.82 -3.17 -15.95
C GLU A 137 -2.88 -3.80 -15.07
N GLY A 138 -3.76 -2.96 -14.53
CA GLY A 138 -4.83 -3.42 -13.66
C GLY A 138 -6.01 -2.46 -13.67
N LYS A 139 -7.19 -3.02 -13.47
CA LYS A 139 -8.46 -2.31 -13.34
C LYS A 139 -8.80 -2.14 -11.86
N PHE A 140 -8.97 -0.90 -11.42
CA PHE A 140 -9.20 -0.55 -10.03
C PHE A 140 -10.52 0.21 -9.89
N PRO A 141 -11.47 -0.27 -9.07
CA PRO A 141 -12.72 0.46 -8.82
C PRO A 141 -12.45 1.72 -8.00
N TYR A 142 -13.29 2.74 -8.16
CA TYR A 142 -13.26 3.89 -7.26
C TYR A 142 -13.82 3.55 -5.90
N ASP A 143 -13.18 4.07 -4.85
CA ASP A 143 -13.77 4.03 -3.52
C ASP A 143 -14.83 5.13 -3.37
N THR A 144 -16.09 4.71 -3.42
CA THR A 144 -17.27 5.57 -3.22
C THR A 144 -17.75 5.58 -1.78
N LYS A 145 -17.02 4.94 -0.84
CA LYS A 145 -17.40 4.91 0.57
C LYS A 145 -17.02 6.22 1.29
N GLY A 146 -17.94 6.70 2.11
CA GLY A 146 -17.82 7.99 2.81
C GLY A 146 -18.08 9.18 1.89
N CYS A 147 -18.28 10.37 2.45
CA CYS A 147 -18.51 11.61 1.70
C CYS A 147 -17.25 12.11 0.96
N LYS A 148 -16.60 11.24 0.17
CA LYS A 148 -15.45 11.59 -0.67
C LYS A 148 -15.94 12.27 -1.95
N SER A 149 -15.24 13.31 -2.37
CA SER A 149 -15.49 13.92 -3.68
C SER A 149 -14.95 13.02 -4.80
N ASN A 150 -15.50 13.14 -6.01
CA ASN A 150 -15.03 12.38 -7.18
C ASN A 150 -13.51 12.49 -7.39
N ILE A 151 -12.93 13.68 -7.16
CA ILE A 151 -11.49 13.92 -7.31
C ILE A 151 -10.68 13.11 -6.27
N GLN A 152 -11.16 13.06 -5.02
CA GLN A 152 -10.50 12.30 -3.96
C GLN A 152 -10.58 10.80 -4.23
N SER A 153 -11.73 10.30 -4.70
CA SER A 153 -11.89 8.90 -5.08
C SER A 153 -10.94 8.50 -6.20
N VAL A 154 -10.78 9.32 -7.25
CA VAL A 154 -9.81 9.09 -8.33
C VAL A 154 -8.37 9.09 -7.80
N GLY A 155 -7.98 10.09 -7.01
CA GLY A 155 -6.61 10.17 -6.47
C GLY A 155 -6.25 8.98 -5.57
N SER A 156 -7.19 8.53 -4.75
CA SER A 156 -7.02 7.34 -3.91
C SER A 156 -6.88 6.06 -4.74
N ALA A 157 -7.69 5.89 -5.79
CA ALA A 157 -7.62 4.75 -6.69
C ALA A 157 -6.28 4.71 -7.46
N ILE A 158 -5.77 5.84 -7.95
CA ILE A 158 -4.47 5.92 -8.62
C ILE A 158 -3.33 5.52 -7.67
N THR A 159 -3.35 6.04 -6.44
CA THR A 159 -2.31 5.75 -5.45
C THR A 159 -2.31 4.27 -5.09
N TYR A 160 -3.50 3.70 -4.88
CA TYR A 160 -3.68 2.28 -4.60
C TYR A 160 -3.21 1.43 -5.78
N ALA A 161 -3.66 1.74 -7.00
CA ALA A 161 -3.29 1.03 -8.22
C ALA A 161 -1.78 0.97 -8.43
N ARG A 162 -1.09 2.11 -8.30
CA ARG A 162 0.37 2.19 -8.49
C ARG A 162 1.11 1.30 -7.50
N ARG A 163 0.62 1.16 -6.26
CA ARG A 163 1.23 0.28 -5.26
C ARG A 163 1.18 -1.20 -5.67
N TYR A 164 0.01 -1.69 -6.07
CA TYR A 164 -0.15 -3.08 -6.51
C TYR A 164 0.62 -3.36 -7.80
N LEU A 165 0.51 -2.47 -8.79
CA LEU A 165 1.21 -2.63 -10.06
C LEU A 165 2.73 -2.60 -9.89
N LEU A 166 3.26 -1.75 -9.01
CA LEU A 166 4.69 -1.73 -8.71
C LEU A 166 5.13 -3.03 -8.05
N GLY A 167 4.37 -3.50 -7.05
CA GLY A 167 4.63 -4.79 -6.39
C GLY A 167 4.66 -5.95 -7.38
N MET A 168 3.67 -6.03 -8.27
CA MET A 168 3.59 -7.06 -9.31
C MET A 168 4.71 -6.93 -10.36
N LEU A 169 4.98 -5.73 -10.86
CA LEU A 169 5.96 -5.50 -11.93
C LEU A 169 7.39 -5.81 -11.49
N LEU A 170 7.74 -5.43 -10.27
CA LEU A 170 9.08 -5.59 -9.72
C LEU A 170 9.23 -6.87 -8.91
N ASN A 171 8.13 -7.60 -8.66
CA ASN A 171 8.07 -8.77 -7.80
C ASN A 171 8.52 -8.47 -6.36
N VAL A 172 7.98 -7.40 -5.78
CA VAL A 172 8.27 -6.94 -4.41
C VAL A 172 6.99 -6.92 -3.57
N VAL A 173 7.11 -7.33 -2.31
CA VAL A 173 6.01 -7.41 -1.35
C VAL A 173 6.34 -6.65 -0.08
N SER A 174 5.30 -6.15 0.60
CA SER A 174 5.47 -5.58 1.94
C SER A 174 5.53 -6.69 2.99
N GLU A 175 6.11 -6.37 4.15
CA GLU A 175 6.19 -7.28 5.29
C GLU A 175 4.82 -7.86 5.68
N ASP A 176 4.76 -9.18 5.92
CA ASP A 176 3.56 -9.91 6.38
C ASP A 176 2.31 -9.68 5.49
N ASP A 177 2.47 -9.77 4.18
CA ASP A 177 1.36 -9.68 3.19
C ASP A 177 0.24 -10.71 3.46
N ASP A 178 0.53 -11.80 4.19
CA ASP A 178 -0.41 -12.86 4.60
C ASP A 178 -1.35 -12.46 5.76
N THR A 179 -1.27 -11.22 6.26
CA THR A 179 -2.15 -10.70 7.33
C THR A 179 -3.11 -9.60 6.87
N ASP A 180 -3.00 -9.18 5.60
CA ASP A 180 -3.87 -8.19 4.94
C ASP A 180 -5.29 -8.73 4.70
N GLY A 181 -5.41 -10.05 4.50
CA GLY A 181 -6.68 -10.72 4.30
C GLY A 181 -7.56 -10.50 5.54
N ASN A 182 -8.53 -9.60 5.43
CA ASN A 182 -9.55 -9.37 6.45
C ASN A 182 -10.03 -10.72 6.97
N THR A 183 -9.60 -11.10 8.16
CA THR A 183 -10.21 -12.24 8.84
C THR A 183 -11.70 -11.86 8.96
N PRO A 184 -12.64 -12.69 8.48
CA PRO A 184 -14.05 -12.34 8.54
C PRO A 184 -14.38 -11.94 9.98
N ILE A 185 -14.94 -10.74 10.17
CA ILE A 185 -15.33 -10.28 11.49
C ILE A 185 -16.33 -11.31 12.03
N LYS A 186 -15.87 -12.15 12.96
CA LYS A 186 -16.71 -13.16 13.59
C LYS A 186 -17.76 -12.41 14.40
N LYS A 187 -19.03 -12.60 14.06
CA LYS A 187 -20.14 -12.08 14.83
C LYS A 187 -20.13 -12.71 16.22
N ALA A 188 -20.54 -11.95 17.22
CA ALA A 188 -20.70 -12.47 18.57
C ALA A 188 -21.68 -13.65 18.58
N PHE A 189 -21.38 -14.64 19.42
CA PHE A 189 -22.29 -15.77 19.58
C PHE A 189 -23.57 -15.32 20.32
N PRO A 190 -24.75 -15.89 19.99
CA PRO A 190 -25.99 -15.56 20.69
C PRO A 190 -25.91 -15.71 22.21
N GLN A 191 -25.11 -16.66 22.71
CA GLN A 191 -24.90 -16.82 24.15
C GLN A 191 -24.22 -15.58 24.78
N GLN A 192 -23.22 -15.00 24.10
CA GLN A 192 -22.50 -13.83 24.60
C GLN A 192 -23.43 -12.61 24.65
N ILE A 193 -24.26 -12.40 23.64
CA ILE A 193 -25.23 -11.29 23.60
C ILE A 193 -26.28 -11.44 24.71
N ASN A 194 -26.76 -12.66 24.96
CA ASN A 194 -27.72 -12.92 26.04
C ASN A 194 -27.09 -12.70 27.43
N GLU A 195 -25.82 -13.06 27.61
CA GLU A 195 -25.10 -12.80 28.86
C GLU A 195 -24.89 -11.29 29.08
N ILE A 196 -24.55 -10.54 28.03
CA ILE A 196 -24.48 -9.06 28.08
C ILE A 196 -25.82 -8.48 28.50
N ARG A 197 -26.93 -8.86 27.85
CA ARG A 197 -28.29 -8.38 28.22
C ARG A 197 -28.59 -8.61 29.70
N ARG A 198 -28.24 -9.78 30.23
CA ARG A 198 -28.43 -10.10 31.66
C ARG A 198 -27.60 -9.19 32.56
N LEU A 199 -26.32 -8.98 32.23
CA LEU A 199 -25.41 -8.17 33.04
C LEU A 199 -25.73 -6.67 32.97
N VAL A 200 -26.24 -6.18 31.84
CA VAL A 200 -26.72 -4.79 31.68
C VAL A 200 -27.84 -4.50 32.68
N VAL A 201 -28.82 -5.41 32.78
CA VAL A 201 -29.92 -5.30 33.75
C VAL A 201 -29.39 -5.39 35.19
N GLN A 202 -28.50 -6.33 35.48
CA GLN A 202 -27.96 -6.53 36.83
C GLN A 202 -27.10 -5.36 37.33
N THR A 203 -26.34 -4.72 36.44
CA THR A 203 -25.44 -3.61 36.78
C THR A 203 -26.08 -2.23 36.63
N GLN A 204 -27.36 -2.19 36.24
CA GLN A 204 -28.12 -0.97 35.87
C GLN A 204 -27.33 -0.08 34.91
N THR A 205 -26.64 -0.70 33.95
CA THR A 205 -25.85 0.02 32.95
C THR A 205 -26.78 0.46 31.82
N GLU A 206 -26.65 1.71 31.38
CA GLU A 206 -27.41 2.20 30.22
C GLU A 206 -26.87 1.53 28.94
N GLU A 207 -27.76 0.83 28.22
CA GLU A 207 -27.44 0.15 26.98
C GLU A 207 -26.86 1.11 25.93
N GLU A 208 -27.36 2.35 25.86
CA GLU A 208 -26.88 3.39 24.95
C GLU A 208 -25.39 3.70 25.13
N LYS A 209 -24.88 3.68 26.36
CA LYS A 209 -23.45 3.90 26.65
C LYS A 209 -22.59 2.76 26.12
N ILE A 210 -23.09 1.53 26.17
CA ILE A 210 -22.40 0.35 25.65
C ILE A 210 -22.37 0.40 24.12
N LEU A 211 -23.52 0.68 23.50
CA LEU A 211 -23.66 0.79 22.05
C LEU A 211 -22.76 1.91 21.48
N ALA A 212 -22.67 3.05 22.19
CA ALA A 212 -21.76 4.15 21.84
C ALA A 212 -20.28 3.76 22.01
N TYR A 213 -19.94 3.02 23.08
CA TYR A 213 -18.57 2.59 23.36
C TYR A 213 -18.03 1.62 22.30
N VAL A 214 -18.84 0.67 21.85
CA VAL A 214 -18.45 -0.29 20.80
C VAL A 214 -18.82 0.16 19.38
N ASN A 215 -19.49 1.31 19.22
CA ASN A 215 -19.92 1.89 17.95
C ASN A 215 -20.79 0.93 17.10
N VAL A 216 -21.84 0.37 17.70
CA VAL A 216 -22.81 -0.51 17.02
C VAL A 216 -24.24 -0.01 17.23
N LYS A 217 -25.14 -0.31 16.27
CA LYS A 217 -26.55 0.14 16.34
C LYS A 217 -27.40 -0.71 17.27
N LYS A 218 -27.08 -2.00 17.40
CA LYS A 218 -27.79 -2.98 18.22
C LYS A 218 -26.79 -3.96 18.81
N LEU A 219 -27.11 -4.55 19.96
CA LEU A 219 -26.26 -5.56 20.60
C LEU A 219 -26.00 -6.77 19.68
N ASP A 220 -26.96 -7.14 18.83
CA ASP A 220 -26.81 -8.28 17.89
C ASP A 220 -25.83 -7.99 16.73
N ASP A 221 -25.44 -6.73 16.52
CA ASP A 221 -24.48 -6.32 15.49
C ASP A 221 -23.03 -6.37 15.98
N MET A 222 -22.79 -6.79 17.24
CA MET A 222 -21.45 -6.86 17.83
C MET A 222 -20.60 -7.97 17.23
N SER A 223 -19.30 -7.70 17.09
CA SER A 223 -18.28 -8.72 16.85
C SER A 223 -17.95 -9.50 18.13
N GLU A 224 -17.36 -10.68 17.98
CA GLU A 224 -16.91 -11.51 19.09
C GLU A 224 -15.98 -10.75 20.05
N GLY A 225 -15.01 -9.98 19.51
CA GLY A 225 -14.10 -9.15 20.30
C GLY A 225 -14.80 -8.01 21.05
N GLN A 226 -15.78 -7.36 20.42
CA GLN A 226 -16.59 -6.34 21.07
C GLN A 226 -17.42 -6.94 22.22
N ALA A 227 -18.04 -8.10 21.99
CA ALA A 227 -18.84 -8.78 23.02
C ALA A 227 -17.97 -9.20 24.22
N GLN A 228 -16.77 -9.71 23.97
CA GLN A 228 -15.86 -10.13 25.05
C GLN A 228 -15.36 -8.94 25.89
N THR A 229 -15.08 -7.81 25.24
CA THR A 229 -14.71 -6.56 25.93
C THR A 229 -15.83 -6.06 26.83
N VAL A 230 -17.07 -6.04 26.32
CA VAL A 230 -18.25 -5.60 27.09
C VAL A 230 -18.53 -6.56 28.25
N LEU A 231 -18.43 -7.87 28.05
CA LEU A 231 -18.59 -8.86 29.12
C LEU A 231 -17.58 -8.66 30.25
N HIS A 232 -16.32 -8.37 29.92
CA HIS A 232 -15.30 -8.11 30.94
C HIS A 232 -15.63 -6.86 31.77
N LEU A 233 -15.95 -5.74 31.10
CA LEU A 233 -16.33 -4.49 31.77
C LEU A 233 -17.55 -4.64 32.69
N LEU A 234 -18.57 -5.37 32.23
CA LEU A 234 -19.79 -5.59 33.00
C LEU A 234 -19.56 -6.54 34.18
N LYS A 235 -18.72 -7.58 34.03
CA LYS A 235 -18.35 -8.48 35.14
C LYS A 235 -17.52 -7.75 36.20
N ASP A 236 -16.61 -6.89 35.80
CA ASP A 236 -15.82 -6.07 36.73
C ASP A 236 -16.71 -5.11 37.51
N LYS A 237 -17.67 -4.47 36.84
CA LYS A 237 -18.66 -3.60 37.50
C LYS A 237 -19.56 -4.38 38.45
N GLN A 238 -20.02 -5.57 38.05
CA GLN A 238 -20.81 -6.46 38.90
C GLN A 238 -20.03 -6.89 40.16
N ASN A 239 -18.75 -7.23 40.02
CA ASN A 239 -17.91 -7.61 41.15
C ASN A 239 -17.69 -6.46 42.13
N LYS A 240 -17.47 -5.23 41.62
CA LYS A 240 -17.37 -4.03 42.48
C LYS A 240 -18.66 -3.76 43.25
N GLN A 241 -19.82 -3.86 42.59
CA GLN A 241 -21.13 -3.68 43.26
C GLN A 241 -21.39 -4.76 44.32
N LYS A 242 -21.00 -6.01 44.09
CA LYS A 242 -21.11 -7.08 45.10
C LYS A 242 -20.23 -6.82 46.32
N VAL A 243 -18.98 -6.40 46.11
CA VAL A 243 -18.05 -6.09 47.22
C VAL A 243 -18.55 -4.92 48.07
N GLU A 244 -19.11 -3.88 47.46
CA GLU A 244 -19.72 -2.74 48.17
C GLU A 244 -21.01 -3.14 48.93
N THR A 245 -21.79 -4.08 48.39
CA THR A 245 -23.03 -4.54 49.04
C THR A 245 -22.73 -5.44 50.25
N ASP A 246 -21.73 -6.32 50.15
CA ASP A 246 -21.30 -7.19 51.27
C ASP A 246 -20.64 -6.40 52.41
N SER A 247 -19.89 -5.33 52.12
CA SER A 247 -19.34 -4.46 53.17
C SER A 247 -20.41 -3.68 53.92
N THR A 248 -21.49 -3.27 53.25
CA THR A 248 -22.57 -2.48 53.86
C THR A 248 -23.47 -3.32 54.77
N ILE A 249 -23.57 -4.64 54.53
CA ILE A 249 -24.33 -5.57 55.37
C ILE A 249 -23.57 -5.91 56.66
N GLN A 250 -22.24 -6.00 56.64
CA GLN A 250 -21.43 -6.23 57.85
C GLN A 250 -21.44 -5.06 58.84
N ASP A 251 -21.55 -3.81 58.35
CA ASP A 251 -21.62 -2.63 59.22
C ASP A 251 -23.00 -2.41 59.86
N ALA A 252 -24.08 -2.97 59.28
CA ALA A 252 -25.44 -2.85 59.79
C ALA A 252 -25.76 -3.81 60.96
N ASP A 253 -25.04 -4.92 61.08
CA ASP A 253 -25.29 -5.96 62.10
C ASP A 253 -24.69 -5.64 63.49
N ILE A 254 -23.97 -4.51 63.63
CA ILE A 254 -23.36 -4.07 64.90
C ILE A 254 -24.22 -3.03 65.65
N ALA A 255 -25.29 -2.51 65.02
CA ALA A 255 -26.12 -1.45 65.60
C ALA A 255 -27.52 -1.95 66.04
N THR A 256 -27.59 -2.66 67.17
CA THR A 256 -28.84 -2.74 67.97
C THR A 256 -28.55 -2.49 69.45
N PRO A 257 -29.42 -1.75 70.18
CA PRO A 257 -29.08 -1.18 71.48
C PRO A 257 -29.28 -2.18 72.62
N HIS A 258 -28.30 -2.26 73.53
CA HIS A 258 -28.50 -2.87 74.83
C HIS A 258 -29.44 -2.02 75.69
N GLU A 259 -30.74 -2.30 75.63
CA GLU A 259 -31.63 -2.05 76.77
C GLU A 259 -31.36 -3.13 77.84
N GLN A 260 -30.86 -2.69 78.99
CA GLN A 260 -31.01 -3.42 80.25
C GLN A 260 -31.54 -2.46 81.31
N GLY A 261 -32.81 -2.60 81.65
CA GLY A 261 -33.32 -2.19 82.95
C GLY A 261 -32.98 -3.26 83.99
N THR A 262 -32.62 -2.86 85.21
CA THR A 262 -33.51 -2.90 86.40
C THR A 262 -32.76 -2.64 87.73
N ALA A 263 -33.41 -1.82 88.57
CA ALA A 263 -33.49 -1.83 90.04
C ALA A 263 -32.20 -1.76 90.89
N VAL A 264 -32.06 -0.68 91.68
CA VAL A 264 -32.52 -0.55 93.09
C VAL A 264 -32.88 0.91 93.36
#